data_AF-A0A330M5C8-F1
#
_entry.id   AF-A0A330M5C8-F1
#
_cell.length_a   1.000
_cell.length_b   1.000
_cell.length_c   1.000
_cell.angle_alpha   90.00
_cell.angle_beta   90.00
_cell.angle_gamma   90.00
#
_symmetry.space_group_name_H-M   'P 1'
#
loop_
_entity.id
_entity.type
_entity.pdbx_description
1 polymer ?
#
loop_
_entity_poly.entity_id
_entity_poly.type
_entity_poly.pdbx_seq_one_letter_code
_entity_poly.pdbx_strand_id
1 'polypeptide(L)'
;MITLIFQQFQSIIFLFKVGAFDTQEVSYLANGVEKSRVVVDPSSFQYILDEQDDPKLQPVALFEGGGGTGFFNFAFEGLVSGSKWGSAIGVIMFMLAIIATVAWVAWVAWIVCCIKLSGRGGTLFRLQLMCSGQVKLDRSLCSIRLI
;
A
#
# COMPACT_ATOMS: atom_id res chain seq x y z
N MET A 1 -21.24 -6.38 -1.92
CA MET A 1 -20.95 -4.94 -1.70
C MET A 1 -19.54 -4.58 -2.16
N ILE A 2 -18.48 -5.25 -1.67
CA ILE A 2 -17.10 -5.06 -2.16
C ILE A 2 -16.92 -5.32 -3.67
N THR A 3 -17.59 -6.33 -4.22
CA THR A 3 -17.52 -6.66 -5.66
C THR A 3 -18.18 -5.60 -6.56
N LEU A 4 -19.21 -4.91 -6.07
CA LEU A 4 -19.85 -3.82 -6.81
C LEU A 4 -18.94 -2.58 -6.90
N ILE A 5 -18.21 -2.27 -5.83
CA ILE A 5 -17.25 -1.15 -5.82
C ILE A 5 -16.11 -1.42 -6.81
N PHE A 6 -15.61 -2.66 -6.87
CA PHE A 6 -14.59 -3.05 -7.85
C PHE A 6 -15.08 -2.91 -9.30
N GLN A 7 -16.32 -3.32 -9.60
CA GLN A 7 -16.89 -3.21 -10.94
C GLN A 7 -17.04 -1.75 -11.40
N GLN A 8 -17.43 -0.84 -10.51
CA GLN A 8 -17.56 0.58 -10.83
C GLN A 8 -16.20 1.22 -11.15
N PHE A 9 -15.14 0.84 -10.42
CA PHE A 9 -13.78 1.34 -10.68
C PHE A 9 -13.22 0.87 -12.02
N GLN A 10 -13.50 -0.38 -12.44
CA GLN A 10 -13.07 -0.90 -13.75
C GLN A 10 -13.67 -0.14 -14.94
N SER A 11 -14.83 0.48 -14.76
CA SER A 11 -15.54 1.18 -15.83
C SER A 11 -14.90 2.54 -16.16
N ILE A 12 -14.32 3.19 -15.14
CA ILE A 12 -13.72 4.53 -15.26
C ILE A 12 -12.35 4.46 -15.95
N ILE A 13 -11.57 3.42 -15.69
CA ILE A 13 -10.25 3.21 -16.31
C ILE A 13 -10.30 2.91 -17.82
N PHE A 14 -11.48 2.55 -18.37
CA PHE A 14 -11.64 2.30 -19.81
C PHE A 14 -11.79 3.58 -20.65
N LEU A 15 -11.87 4.76 -20.01
CA LEU A 15 -12.10 6.04 -20.69
C LEU A 15 -10.82 6.73 -21.19
N PHE A 16 -9.64 6.18 -20.87
CA PHE A 16 -8.37 6.82 -21.19
C PHE A 16 -7.87 6.41 -22.59
N LYS A 17 -7.73 7.40 -23.48
CA LYS A 17 -7.08 7.28 -24.79
C LYS A 17 -5.58 7.44 -24.61
N VAL A 18 -4.80 6.61 -25.30
CA VAL A 18 -3.33 6.65 -25.20
C VAL A 18 -2.76 7.60 -26.25
N GLY A 19 -1.77 8.39 -25.85
CA GLY A 19 -0.97 9.24 -26.74
C GLY A 19 0.49 9.26 -26.30
N ALA A 20 1.36 9.67 -27.20
CA ALA A 20 2.80 9.75 -26.98
C ALA A 20 3.32 11.14 -27.32
N PHE A 21 4.43 11.51 -26.69
CA PHE A 21 5.21 12.71 -27.02
C PHE A 21 6.54 12.29 -27.63
N ASP A 22 7.04 13.10 -28.56
CA ASP A 22 8.38 12.92 -29.10
C ASP A 22 9.44 13.54 -28.17
N THR A 23 10.62 12.94 -28.17
CA THR A 23 11.73 13.35 -27.31
C THR A 23 12.91 13.79 -28.15
N GLN A 24 13.37 15.01 -27.90
CA GLN A 24 14.53 15.58 -28.58
C GLN A 24 15.72 15.65 -27.61
N GLU A 25 16.90 15.30 -28.11
CA GLU A 25 18.13 15.38 -27.34
C GLU A 25 18.75 16.76 -27.54
N VAL A 26 18.71 17.61 -26.51
CA VAL A 26 19.30 18.95 -26.57
C VAL A 26 20.57 18.99 -25.73
N SER A 27 21.70 19.23 -26.39
CA SER A 27 23.01 19.38 -25.75
C SER A 27 23.21 20.82 -25.30
N TYR A 28 23.47 21.00 -24.01
CA TYR A 28 23.79 22.31 -23.43
C TYR A 28 25.21 22.28 -22.84
N LEU A 29 25.99 23.31 -23.13
CA LEU A 29 27.28 23.57 -22.48
C LEU A 29 27.02 24.30 -21.16
N ALA A 30 27.08 23.58 -20.03
CA ALA A 30 27.00 24.19 -18.71
C ALA A 30 28.35 24.04 -18.01
N ASN A 31 29.03 25.16 -17.74
CA ASN A 31 30.35 25.21 -17.09
C ASN A 31 31.47 24.44 -17.83
N GLY A 32 31.48 24.47 -19.18
CA GLY A 32 32.50 23.81 -19.99
C GLY A 32 32.41 22.27 -20.03
N VAL A 33 31.34 21.69 -19.48
CA VAL A 33 31.03 20.26 -19.57
C VAL A 33 29.75 20.09 -20.38
N GLU A 34 29.82 19.32 -21.47
CA GLU A 34 28.65 18.96 -22.27
C GLU A 34 27.70 18.08 -21.45
N LYS A 35 26.47 18.54 -21.27
CA LYS A 35 25.40 17.75 -20.65
C LYS A 35 24.27 17.61 -21.65
N SER A 36 24.04 16.38 -22.10
CA SER A 36 22.85 16.02 -22.84
C SER A 36 21.67 15.83 -21.88
N ARG A 37 20.50 16.39 -22.23
CA ARG A 37 19.23 16.03 -21.61
C ARG A 37 18.23 15.68 -22.71
N VAL A 38 17.55 14.56 -22.51
CA VAL A 38 16.36 14.20 -23.29
C VAL A 38 15.22 15.11 -22.80
N VAL A 39 14.75 15.99 -23.68
CA VAL A 39 13.65 16.92 -23.42
C VAL A 39 12.46 16.51 -24.27
N VAL A 40 11.29 16.46 -23.64
CA VAL A 40 10.03 16.18 -24.32
C VAL A 40 9.57 17.44 -25.05
N ASP A 41 9.21 17.34 -26.34
CA ASP A 41 8.63 18.47 -27.07
C ASP A 41 7.13 18.59 -26.73
N PRO A 42 6.69 19.67 -26.06
CA PRO A 42 5.30 19.81 -25.62
C PRO A 42 4.30 19.95 -26.78
N SER A 43 4.76 20.29 -27.99
CA SER A 43 3.91 20.46 -29.18
C SER A 43 3.71 19.17 -29.98
N SER A 44 4.45 18.11 -29.66
CA SER A 44 4.50 16.86 -30.43
C SER A 44 3.49 15.80 -30.03
N PHE A 45 2.49 16.13 -29.19
CA PHE A 45 1.53 15.14 -28.71
C PHE A 45 0.68 14.55 -29.84
N GLN A 46 0.67 13.23 -29.97
CA GLN A 46 -0.18 12.52 -30.93
C GLN A 46 -0.86 11.32 -30.26
N TYR A 47 -2.13 11.10 -30.59
CA TYR A 47 -2.84 9.90 -30.18
C TYR A 47 -2.36 8.70 -30.98
N ILE A 48 -2.22 7.56 -30.31
CA ILE A 48 -1.91 6.30 -30.98
C ILE A 48 -3.22 5.82 -31.60
N LEU A 49 -3.25 5.68 -32.92
CA LEU A 49 -4.40 5.17 -33.66
C LEU A 49 -4.33 3.64 -33.73
N ASP A 50 -5.50 3.00 -33.77
CA ASP A 50 -5.63 1.56 -34.03
C ASP A 50 -5.74 1.26 -35.54
N GLU A 51 -6.04 0.01 -35.89
CA GLU A 51 -6.15 -0.44 -37.28
C GLU A 51 -7.37 0.17 -38.01
N GLN A 52 -8.22 0.89 -37.30
CA GLN A 52 -9.45 1.52 -37.78
C GLN A 52 -9.34 3.04 -37.81
N ASP A 53 -8.14 3.61 -37.64
CA ASP A 53 -7.87 5.05 -37.56
C ASP A 53 -8.58 5.75 -36.37
N ASP A 54 -9.03 4.98 -35.38
CA ASP A 54 -9.63 5.49 -34.15
C ASP A 54 -8.58 5.56 -33.03
N PRO A 55 -8.70 6.52 -32.08
CA PRO A 55 -7.76 6.62 -30.97
C PRO A 55 -7.83 5.40 -30.07
N LYS A 56 -6.72 4.68 -29.99
CA LYS A 56 -6.58 3.40 -29.28
C LYS A 56 -6.93 3.54 -27.80
N LEU A 57 -7.91 2.77 -27.38
CA LEU A 57 -8.25 2.56 -25.98
C LEU A 57 -7.40 1.41 -25.44
N GLN A 58 -6.55 1.71 -24.45
CA GLN A 58 -5.77 0.67 -23.77
C GLN A 58 -6.33 0.49 -22.36
N PRO A 59 -7.09 -0.60 -22.10
CA PRO A 59 -7.49 -0.92 -20.75
C PRO A 59 -6.27 -1.24 -19.91
N VAL A 60 -6.04 -0.44 -18.87
CA VAL A 60 -4.96 -0.67 -17.91
C VAL A 60 -5.51 -1.55 -16.78
N ALA A 61 -4.91 -2.71 -16.56
CA ALA A 61 -5.27 -3.55 -15.41
C ALA A 61 -4.95 -2.80 -14.09
N LEU A 62 -5.69 -3.10 -13.01
CA LEU A 62 -5.35 -2.52 -11.70
C LEU A 62 -3.96 -2.95 -11.25
N PHE A 63 -3.61 -4.21 -11.49
CA PHE A 63 -2.33 -4.81 -11.20
C PHE A 63 -1.92 -5.68 -12.37
N GLU A 64 -0.68 -5.54 -12.83
CA GLU A 64 -0.09 -6.35 -13.89
C GLU A 64 1.13 -7.09 -13.31
N GLY A 65 1.27 -8.39 -13.58
CA GLY A 65 2.44 -9.16 -13.15
C GLY A 65 3.60 -9.02 -14.13
N GLY A 66 4.85 -9.22 -13.67
CA GLY A 66 5.99 -9.42 -14.56
C GLY A 66 6.59 -8.17 -15.22
N GLY A 67 6.40 -6.99 -14.62
CA GLY A 67 7.00 -5.73 -15.12
C GLY A 67 6.14 -4.97 -16.12
N GLY A 68 4.89 -5.36 -16.31
CA GLY A 68 3.91 -4.54 -17.03
C GLY A 68 3.34 -3.41 -16.17
N THR A 69 2.84 -2.38 -16.84
CA THR A 69 2.38 -1.13 -16.22
C THR A 69 0.89 -1.21 -15.87
N GLY A 70 0.56 -1.79 -14.72
CA GLY A 70 -0.78 -1.67 -14.11
C GLY A 70 -0.99 -0.30 -13.46
N PHE A 71 -2.23 0.12 -13.24
CA PHE A 71 -2.56 1.44 -12.68
C PHE A 71 -1.90 1.67 -11.31
N PHE A 72 -2.00 0.69 -10.41
CA PHE A 72 -1.33 0.79 -9.12
C PHE A 72 0.17 0.57 -9.23
N ASN A 73 0.64 -0.29 -10.14
CA ASN A 73 2.08 -0.49 -10.35
C ASN A 73 2.76 0.82 -10.76
N PHE A 74 2.17 1.57 -11.69
CA PHE A 74 2.68 2.88 -12.09
C PHE A 74 2.70 3.87 -10.92
N ALA A 75 1.63 3.93 -10.12
CA ALA A 75 1.59 4.77 -8.93
C ALA A 75 2.67 4.36 -7.90
N PHE A 76 2.89 3.05 -7.69
CA PHE A 76 3.92 2.54 -6.80
C PHE A 76 5.33 2.79 -7.32
N GLU A 77 5.58 2.57 -8.61
CA GLU A 77 6.84 2.92 -9.24
C GLU A 77 7.11 4.42 -9.14
N GLY A 78 6.10 5.28 -9.33
CA GLY A 78 6.22 6.72 -9.09
C GLY A 78 6.55 7.06 -7.63
N LEU A 79 5.92 6.39 -6.68
CA LEU A 79 6.16 6.58 -5.25
C LEU A 79 7.48 5.97 -4.76
N VAL A 80 8.09 5.03 -5.48
CA VAL A 80 9.34 4.36 -5.07
C VAL A 80 10.54 4.78 -5.92
N SER A 81 10.35 5.34 -7.12
CA SER A 81 11.39 5.83 -8.04
C SER A 81 12.11 7.10 -7.58
N GLY A 82 11.73 7.66 -6.44
CA GLY A 82 12.38 8.84 -5.90
C GLY A 82 13.85 8.61 -5.57
N SER A 83 14.67 9.63 -5.82
CA SER A 83 16.06 9.67 -5.40
C SER A 83 16.20 9.41 -3.89
N LYS A 84 17.43 9.06 -3.46
CA LYS A 84 17.82 8.77 -2.07
C LYS A 84 17.39 9.80 -0.99
N TRP A 85 16.78 10.92 -1.36
CA TRP A 85 16.34 11.99 -0.48
C TRP A 85 14.82 12.27 -0.49
N GLY A 86 14.04 11.68 -1.39
CA GLY A 86 12.67 12.15 -1.66
C GLY A 86 11.55 11.16 -1.32
N SER A 87 11.61 9.94 -1.85
CA SER A 87 10.44 9.04 -1.83
C SER A 87 10.68 7.73 -1.09
N ALA A 88 11.77 7.03 -1.41
CA ALA A 88 12.12 5.78 -0.72
C ALA A 88 12.40 5.98 0.79
N ILE A 89 13.10 7.06 1.15
CA ILE A 89 13.34 7.42 2.56
C ILE A 89 12.03 7.76 3.27
N GLY A 90 11.12 8.49 2.61
CA GLY A 90 9.83 8.87 3.20
C GLY A 90 8.99 7.65 3.57
N VAL A 91 8.92 6.68 2.66
CA VAL A 91 8.19 5.43 2.87
C VAL A 91 8.78 4.61 4.03
N ILE A 92 10.12 4.47 4.09
CA ILE A 92 10.79 3.75 5.18
C ILE A 92 10.58 4.46 6.53
N MET A 93 10.69 5.78 6.58
CA MET A 93 10.50 6.56 7.80
C MET A 93 9.07 6.46 8.34
N PHE A 94 8.06 6.45 7.45
CA PHE A 94 6.67 6.24 7.85
C PHE A 94 6.43 4.84 8.43
N MET A 95 6.99 3.79 7.82
CA MET A 95 6.88 2.43 8.35
C MET A 95 7.55 2.32 9.72
N LEU A 96 8.77 2.84 9.86
CA LEU A 96 9.49 2.82 11.13
C LEU A 96 8.76 3.60 12.21
N ALA A 97 8.19 4.76 11.89
CA ALA A 97 7.41 5.56 12.86
C ALA A 97 6.19 4.81 13.38
N ILE A 98 5.43 4.15 12.49
CA ILE A 98 4.23 3.39 12.89
C ILE A 98 4.63 2.15 13.69
N ILE A 99 5.63 1.39 13.23
CA ILE A 99 6.11 0.20 13.91
C ILE A 99 6.64 0.55 15.31
N ALA A 100 7.44 1.61 15.43
CA ALA A 100 7.96 2.08 16.71
C ALA A 100 6.83 2.51 17.66
N THR A 101 5.83 3.21 17.16
CA THR A 101 4.70 3.68 17.98
C THR A 101 3.85 2.51 18.48
N VAL A 102 3.52 1.55 17.62
CA VAL A 102 2.72 0.37 17.99
C VAL A 102 3.50 -0.53 18.96
N ALA A 103 4.78 -0.75 18.72
CA ALA A 103 5.64 -1.51 19.63
C ALA A 103 5.75 -0.85 21.00
N TRP A 104 5.90 0.48 21.05
CA TRP A 104 5.98 1.24 22.29
C TRP A 104 4.68 1.14 23.11
N VAL A 105 3.52 1.29 22.48
CA VAL A 105 2.21 1.14 23.15
C VAL A 105 2.03 -0.27 23.72
N ALA A 106 2.39 -1.30 22.96
CA ALA A 106 2.31 -2.68 23.43
C ALA A 106 3.24 -2.94 24.62
N TRP A 107 4.46 -2.40 24.59
CA TRP A 107 5.44 -2.53 25.66
C TRP A 107 4.98 -1.81 26.95
N VAL A 108 4.45 -0.58 26.83
CA VAL A 108 3.88 0.16 27.96
C VAL A 108 2.69 -0.58 28.57
N ALA A 109 1.79 -1.10 27.73
CA ALA A 109 0.66 -1.89 28.20
C ALA A 109 1.11 -3.16 28.96
N TRP A 110 2.15 -3.84 28.47
CA TRP A 110 2.75 -4.98 29.16
C TRP A 110 3.28 -4.60 30.54
N ILE A 111 4.06 -3.51 30.65
CA ILE A 111 4.64 -3.08 31.93
C ILE A 111 3.55 -2.73 32.94
N VAL A 112 2.53 -1.98 32.53
CA VAL A 112 1.41 -1.62 33.40
C VAL A 112 0.69 -2.89 33.88
N CYS A 113 0.50 -3.88 33.01
CA CYS A 113 -0.07 -5.17 33.37
C CYS A 113 0.81 -5.91 34.41
N CYS A 114 2.13 -5.99 34.18
CA CYS A 114 3.06 -6.65 35.10
C CYS A 114 3.11 -5.98 36.49
N ILE A 115 3.13 -4.65 36.56
CA ILE A 115 3.09 -3.92 37.85
C ILE A 115 1.77 -4.22 38.58
N LYS A 116 0.65 -4.24 37.86
CA LYS A 116 -0.66 -4.54 38.45
C LYS A 116 -0.79 -5.98 38.92
N LEU A 117 -0.11 -6.92 38.25
CA LEU A 117 -0.04 -8.33 38.64
C LEU A 117 0.90 -8.56 39.84
N SER A 118 2.01 -7.81 39.93
CA SER A 118 2.96 -7.89 41.05
C SER A 118 2.39 -7.31 42.36
N GLY A 119 1.61 -6.23 42.29
CA GLY A 119 0.96 -5.61 43.46
C GLY A 119 -0.25 -6.36 44.03
N ARG A 120 -0.67 -7.46 43.41
CA ARG A 120 -1.79 -8.29 43.90
C ARG A 120 -1.22 -9.51 44.61
N GLY A 121 -0.91 -9.31 45.90
CA GLY A 121 -0.53 -10.38 46.83
C GLY A 121 -1.45 -11.59 46.65
N GLY A 122 -0.81 -12.76 46.58
CA GLY A 122 -1.35 -13.96 45.97
C GLY A 122 -2.78 -14.34 46.37
N THR A 123 -3.60 -14.60 45.36
CA THR A 123 -4.47 -15.77 45.35
C THR A 123 -4.86 -16.10 43.91
N LEU A 124 -4.51 -17.33 43.53
CA LEU A 124 -5.01 -18.07 42.38
C LEU A 124 -4.69 -17.50 41.00
N PHE A 125 -3.54 -17.94 40.50
CA PHE A 125 -3.22 -18.14 39.10
C PHE A 125 -4.27 -19.09 38.47
N ARG A 126 -5.49 -18.60 38.19
CA ARG A 126 -6.42 -19.26 37.27
C ARG A 126 -6.18 -18.62 35.91
N LEU A 127 -5.57 -19.40 35.05
CA LEU A 127 -5.26 -19.14 33.65
C LEU A 127 -6.49 -18.57 32.91
N GLN A 128 -6.71 -17.26 33.01
CA GLN A 128 -7.72 -16.57 32.22
C GLN A 128 -6.95 -15.82 31.13
N LEU A 129 -6.69 -16.55 30.05
CA LEU A 129 -6.58 -16.00 28.71
C LEU A 129 -7.82 -15.13 28.46
N MET A 130 -7.76 -13.89 28.91
CA MET A 130 -8.68 -12.81 28.54
C MET A 130 -8.00 -11.97 27.47
N CYS A 131 -7.50 -12.67 26.45
CA CYS A 131 -7.24 -12.08 25.15
C CYS A 131 -8.46 -12.42 24.30
N SER A 132 -9.23 -11.38 23.96
CA SER A 132 -10.16 -11.32 22.82
C SER A 132 -11.10 -12.52 22.56
N GLY A 133 -12.38 -12.34 22.89
CA GLY A 133 -13.48 -13.12 22.30
C GLY A 133 -13.77 -14.47 22.96
N GLN A 134 -14.69 -14.49 23.92
CA GLN A 134 -15.34 -15.74 24.35
C GLN A 134 -16.85 -15.60 24.15
N VAL A 135 -17.28 -16.24 23.07
CA VAL A 135 -18.59 -16.83 22.81
C VAL A 135 -19.26 -17.27 24.12
N LYS A 136 -20.52 -16.86 24.31
CA LYS A 136 -21.43 -17.40 25.32
C LYS A 136 -21.49 -18.93 25.15
N LEU A 137 -20.92 -19.68 26.09
CA LEU A 137 -21.29 -21.08 26.28
C LEU A 137 -22.25 -21.18 27.46
N ASP A 138 -23.43 -21.70 27.16
CA ASP A 138 -24.58 -21.87 28.03
C ASP A 138 -24.29 -22.83 29.21
N ARG A 139 -24.88 -22.52 30.35
CA ARG A 139 -24.70 -23.15 31.65
C ARG A 139 -25.73 -24.29 31.81
N SER A 140 -25.70 -25.31 30.95
CA SER A 140 -26.70 -26.41 30.98
C SER A 140 -26.14 -27.83 31.13
N LEU A 141 -24.82 -28.05 31.18
CA LEU A 141 -24.24 -29.39 31.31
C LEU A 141 -23.46 -29.56 32.62
N CYS A 142 -24.17 -29.45 33.75
CA CYS A 142 -23.72 -29.94 35.04
C CYS A 142 -24.78 -30.87 35.63
N SER A 143 -24.87 -32.08 35.07
CA SER A 143 -25.52 -33.22 35.73
C SER A 143 -25.03 -34.51 35.07
N ILE A 144 -23.88 -35.00 35.51
CA ILE A 144 -23.55 -36.43 35.40
C ILE A 144 -23.25 -36.92 36.81
N ARG A 145 -24.23 -37.65 37.33
CA ARG A 145 -24.24 -38.40 38.57
C ARG A 145 -23.33 -39.62 38.37
N LEU A 146 -22.23 -39.72 39.12
CA LEU A 146 -21.43 -40.95 39.18
C LEU A 146 -21.94 -41.82 40.33
N ILE A 147 -22.38 -43.02 39.95
CA ILE A 147 -22.47 -44.22 40.80
C ILE A 147 -21.05 -44.70 41.05
#